data_AF-A0A437MWL4-F1
#
_entry.id   AF-A0A437MWL4-F1
#
_cell.length_a   1.000
_cell.length_b   1.000
_cell.length_c   1.000
_cell.angle_alpha   90.00
_cell.angle_beta   90.00
_cell.angle_gamma   90.00
#
_symmetry.space_group_name_H-M   'P 1'
#
loop_
_entity.id
_entity.type
_entity.pdbx_description
1 polymer ?
#
loop_
_entity_poly.entity_id
_entity_poly.type
_entity_poly.pdbx_seq_one_letter_code
_entity_poly.pdbx_strand_id
1 'polypeptide(L)'
;MFVYSRMSDNNTILQISAFAGLAGALLTQVLTGTFTYLNDRRKQKNDVRNQYRSRMVEVGESFYFMNGELMSMIKKNIAYWTNRRDDRSLTTLQYLKNEMEELDAYQNKLNTENWKYNLASIYFDLPFTMQEMLETNRTSHQLYLKVLDLSDHIRNSPSEETETLFKTYHLAVFDLCTHYDKLYHRMEQNMHAVKSQLLTGFFKA
;
A
#
# COMPACT_ATOMS: atom_id res chain seq x y z
N MET A 1 63.99 59.64 38.47
CA MET A 1 62.76 59.02 39.01
C MET A 1 61.76 58.85 37.86
N PHE A 2 61.89 57.77 37.08
CA PHE A 2 60.98 57.46 35.96
C PHE A 2 60.88 55.92 35.85
N VAL A 3 60.00 55.31 36.64
CA VAL A 3 59.70 53.86 36.58
C VAL A 3 58.19 53.59 36.60
N TYR A 4 57.34 54.59 36.34
CA TYR A 4 55.87 54.41 36.41
C TYR A 4 55.16 54.25 35.05
N SER A 5 55.88 54.29 33.92
CA SER A 5 55.25 54.20 32.58
C SER A 5 55.20 52.79 31.97
N ARG A 6 56.10 51.86 32.33
CA ARG A 6 56.14 50.50 31.71
C ARG A 6 55.15 49.48 32.29
N MET A 7 54.63 49.69 33.51
CA MET A 7 53.67 48.75 34.13
C MET A 7 52.25 48.89 33.56
N SER A 8 51.86 50.09 33.10
CA SER A 8 50.52 50.32 32.53
C SER A 8 50.37 49.64 31.16
N ASP A 9 51.33 49.82 30.25
CA ASP A 9 51.28 49.29 28.88
C ASP A 9 51.28 47.75 28.84
N ASN A 10 52.07 47.11 29.71
CA ASN A 10 52.09 45.65 29.80
C ASN A 10 50.75 45.08 30.30
N ASN A 11 50.06 45.79 31.20
CA ASN A 11 48.77 45.36 31.72
C ASN A 11 47.66 45.52 30.67
N THR A 12 47.72 46.59 29.86
CA THR A 12 46.80 46.81 28.74
C THR A 12 47.00 45.78 27.61
N ILE A 13 48.26 45.44 27.26
CA ILE A 13 48.56 44.40 26.26
C ILE A 13 48.12 43.02 26.75
N LEU A 14 48.32 42.70 28.03
CA LEU A 14 47.85 41.44 28.61
C LEU A 14 46.32 41.34 28.60
N GLN A 15 45.62 42.44 28.93
CA GLN A 15 44.17 42.52 28.88
C GLN A 15 43.63 42.39 27.45
N ILE A 16 44.22 43.09 26.48
CA ILE A 16 43.83 43.00 25.06
C ILE A 16 44.06 41.57 24.54
N SER A 17 45.16 40.93 24.91
CA SER A 17 45.46 39.55 24.52
C SER A 17 44.50 38.54 25.17
N ALA A 18 44.14 38.75 26.43
CA ALA A 18 43.14 37.96 27.14
C ALA A 18 41.73 38.15 26.56
N PHE A 19 41.33 39.38 26.21
CA PHE A 19 40.07 39.68 25.55
C PHE A 19 40.03 39.14 24.12
N ALA A 20 41.14 39.17 23.38
CA ALA A 20 41.24 38.54 22.06
C ALA A 20 41.15 37.01 22.16
N GLY A 21 41.77 36.40 23.18
CA GLY A 21 41.65 34.98 23.47
C GLY A 21 40.23 34.56 23.84
N LEU A 22 39.55 35.36 24.68
CA LEU A 22 38.14 35.15 25.04
C LEU A 22 37.20 35.36 23.84
N ALA A 23 37.45 36.38 23.02
CA ALA A 23 36.68 36.62 21.80
C ALA A 23 36.86 35.48 20.79
N GLY A 24 38.08 34.97 20.62
CA GLY A 24 38.37 33.79 19.80
C GLY A 24 37.70 32.52 20.33
N ALA A 25 37.69 32.32 21.65
CA ALA A 25 36.99 31.21 22.29
C ALA A 25 35.47 31.30 22.09
N LEU A 26 34.88 32.47 22.29
CA LEU A 26 33.44 32.72 22.07
C LEU A 26 33.05 32.53 20.61
N LEU A 27 33.83 33.06 19.66
CA LEU A 27 33.62 32.84 18.23
C LEU A 27 33.69 31.36 17.86
N THR A 28 34.69 30.64 18.39
CA THR A 28 34.82 29.19 18.16
C THR A 28 33.63 28.42 18.72
N GLN A 29 33.14 28.78 19.91
CA GLN A 29 31.95 28.15 20.51
C GLN A 29 30.69 28.44 19.70
N VAL A 30 30.48 29.68 19.24
CA VAL A 30 29.35 30.04 18.39
C VAL A 30 29.40 29.31 17.05
N LEU A 31 30.56 29.30 16.38
CA LEU A 31 30.72 28.59 15.10
C LEU A 31 30.52 27.08 15.28
N THR A 32 31.09 26.49 16.34
CA THR A 32 30.92 25.06 16.64
C THR A 32 29.45 24.74 16.93
N GLY A 33 28.76 25.55 17.72
CA GLY A 33 27.33 25.39 18.00
C GLY A 33 26.49 25.52 16.73
N THR A 34 26.78 26.50 15.87
CA THR A 34 26.05 26.73 14.62
C THR A 34 26.27 25.60 13.62
N PHE A 35 27.52 25.15 13.44
CA PHE A 35 27.82 24.02 12.55
C PHE A 35 27.25 22.71 13.09
N THR A 36 27.28 22.49 14.41
CA THR A 36 26.66 21.31 15.03
C THR A 36 25.15 21.32 14.80
N TYR A 37 24.48 22.45 15.02
CA TYR A 37 23.04 22.60 14.79
C TYR A 37 22.65 22.39 13.31
N LEU A 38 23.39 22.99 12.37
CA LEU A 38 23.14 22.80 10.94
C LEU A 38 23.38 21.35 10.49
N ASN A 39 24.42 20.71 11.02
CA ASN A 39 24.70 19.30 10.75
C ASN A 39 23.61 18.40 11.33
N ASP A 40 23.15 18.69 12.54
CA ASP A 40 22.09 17.92 13.20
C ASP A 40 20.76 18.02 12.44
N ARG A 41 20.36 19.22 11.98
CA ARG A 41 19.18 19.37 11.11
C ARG A 41 19.31 18.59 9.80
N ARG A 42 20.50 18.55 9.19
CA ARG A 42 20.74 17.77 7.96
C ARG A 42 20.63 16.27 8.22
N LYS A 43 21.21 15.79 9.32
CA LYS A 43 21.09 14.39 9.76
C LYS A 43 19.64 14.01 10.00
N GLN A 44 18.91 14.79 10.80
CA GLN A 44 17.49 14.57 11.05
C GLN A 44 16.67 14.55 9.76
N LYS A 45 16.91 15.46 8.82
CA LYS A 45 16.22 15.46 7.51
C LYS A 45 16.52 14.18 6.71
N ASN A 46 17.76 13.72 6.70
CA ASN A 46 18.15 12.49 6.03
C ASN A 46 17.54 11.26 6.71
N ASP A 47 17.54 11.21 8.04
CA ASP A 47 16.95 10.12 8.82
C ASP A 47 15.44 10.03 8.59
N VAL A 48 14.73 11.16 8.62
CA VAL A 48 13.29 11.21 8.29
C VAL A 48 13.03 10.74 6.86
N ARG A 49 13.86 11.16 5.89
CA ARG A 49 13.75 10.70 4.49
C ARG A 49 13.99 9.19 4.37
N ASN A 50 14.99 8.66 5.08
CA ASN A 50 15.30 7.24 5.06
C ASN A 50 14.21 6.41 5.74
N GLN A 51 13.67 6.88 6.86
CA GLN A 51 12.53 6.26 7.53
C GLN A 51 11.29 6.26 6.63
N TYR A 52 10.98 7.39 5.99
CA TYR A 52 9.87 7.48 5.04
C TYR A 52 10.02 6.48 3.89
N ARG A 53 11.22 6.38 3.30
CA ARG A 53 11.53 5.39 2.25
C ARG A 53 11.40 3.95 2.74
N SER A 54 11.94 3.65 3.92
CA SER A 54 11.83 2.32 4.52
C SER A 54 10.36 1.93 4.71
N ARG A 55 9.52 2.85 5.20
CA ARG A 55 8.07 2.63 5.35
C ARG A 55 7.36 2.48 4.02
N MET A 56 7.71 3.28 3.03
CA MET A 56 7.17 3.17 1.67
C MET A 56 7.47 1.79 1.07
N VAL A 57 8.69 1.24 1.26
CA VAL A 57 9.04 -0.11 0.80
C VAL A 57 8.23 -1.17 1.54
N GLU A 58 8.17 -1.13 2.88
CA GLU A 58 7.36 -2.09 3.67
C GLU A 58 5.89 -2.09 3.24
N VAL A 59 5.31 -0.90 3.02
CA VAL A 59 3.92 -0.76 2.57
C VAL A 59 3.76 -1.29 1.14
N GLY A 60 4.74 -1.03 0.26
CA GLY A 60 4.76 -1.56 -1.10
C GLY A 60 4.79 -3.08 -1.14
N GLU A 61 5.62 -3.73 -0.31
CA GLU A 61 5.69 -5.19 -0.21
C GLU A 61 4.38 -5.79 0.29
N SER A 62 3.79 -5.23 1.36
CA SER A 62 2.47 -5.65 1.84
C SER A 62 1.38 -5.45 0.77
N PHE A 63 1.45 -4.36 0.00
CA PHE A 63 0.51 -4.09 -1.09
C PHE A 63 0.63 -5.09 -2.24
N TYR A 64 1.85 -5.46 -2.60
CA TYR A 64 2.13 -6.46 -3.63
C TYR A 64 1.64 -7.85 -3.24
N PHE A 65 1.92 -8.27 -2.00
CA PHE A 65 1.45 -9.53 -1.45
C PHE A 65 -0.08 -9.61 -1.49
N MET A 66 -0.76 -8.60 -0.92
CA MET A 66 -2.23 -8.56 -0.86
C MET A 66 -2.90 -8.55 -2.23
N ASN A 67 -2.46 -7.70 -3.16
CA ASN A 67 -3.03 -7.69 -4.50
C ASN A 67 -2.77 -9.00 -5.23
N GLY A 68 -1.59 -9.61 -5.06
CA GLY A 68 -1.26 -10.91 -5.63
C GLY A 68 -2.22 -12.02 -5.16
N GLU A 69 -2.47 -12.09 -3.85
CA GLU A 69 -3.43 -13.05 -3.28
C GLU A 69 -4.85 -12.82 -3.78
N LEU A 70 -5.34 -11.58 -3.74
CA LEU A 70 -6.67 -11.20 -4.24
C LEU A 70 -6.83 -11.52 -5.73
N MET A 71 -5.82 -11.21 -6.56
CA MET A 71 -5.82 -11.52 -7.99
C MET A 71 -5.80 -13.03 -8.28
N SER A 72 -5.11 -13.82 -7.45
CA SER A 72 -5.14 -15.28 -7.52
C SER A 72 -6.54 -15.82 -7.23
N MET A 73 -7.20 -15.30 -6.20
CA MET A 73 -8.59 -15.65 -5.87
C MET A 73 -9.56 -15.30 -7.00
N ILE A 74 -9.42 -14.12 -7.61
CA ILE A 74 -10.25 -13.70 -8.75
C ILE A 74 -10.09 -14.69 -9.92
N LYS A 75 -8.86 -15.09 -10.26
CA LYS A 75 -8.60 -16.07 -11.33
C LYS A 75 -9.25 -17.43 -11.04
N LYS A 76 -9.15 -17.91 -9.79
CA LYS A 76 -9.84 -19.15 -9.36
C LYS A 76 -11.36 -19.03 -9.52
N ASN A 77 -11.94 -17.89 -9.14
CA ASN A 77 -13.37 -17.63 -9.28
C ASN A 77 -13.82 -17.57 -10.74
N ILE A 78 -13.06 -16.93 -11.63
CA ILE A 78 -13.37 -16.94 -13.07
C ILE A 78 -13.34 -18.38 -13.59
N ALA A 79 -12.28 -19.14 -13.30
CA ALA A 79 -12.15 -20.54 -13.73
C ALA A 79 -13.31 -21.41 -13.20
N TYR A 80 -13.75 -21.18 -11.96
CA TYR A 80 -14.92 -21.83 -11.37
C TYR A 80 -16.19 -21.61 -12.20
N TRP A 81 -16.48 -20.36 -12.51
CA TRP A 81 -17.71 -19.98 -13.21
C TRP A 81 -17.71 -20.39 -14.69
N THR A 82 -16.55 -20.37 -15.35
CA THR A 82 -16.41 -20.79 -16.75
C THR A 82 -16.47 -22.31 -16.92
N ASN A 83 -15.89 -23.08 -15.99
CA ASN A 83 -15.76 -24.54 -16.12
C ASN A 83 -16.92 -25.33 -15.51
N ARG A 84 -17.92 -24.66 -14.91
CA ARG A 84 -19.08 -25.30 -14.28
C ARG A 84 -19.93 -26.18 -15.21
N ARG A 85 -19.72 -26.12 -16.54
CA ARG A 85 -20.37 -27.01 -17.51
C ARG A 85 -19.71 -28.40 -17.62
N ASP A 86 -18.44 -28.55 -17.25
CA ASP A 86 -17.64 -29.75 -17.51
C ASP A 86 -17.58 -30.73 -16.32
N ASP A 87 -17.69 -30.26 -15.08
CA ASP A 87 -17.69 -31.13 -13.88
C ASP A 87 -19.08 -31.31 -13.27
N ARG A 88 -19.78 -32.34 -13.73
CA ARG A 88 -21.14 -32.71 -13.30
C ARG A 88 -21.18 -33.62 -12.07
N SER A 89 -20.43 -33.32 -11.00
CA SER A 89 -20.53 -34.09 -9.75
C SER A 89 -20.96 -33.23 -8.56
N LEU A 90 -21.90 -33.74 -7.77
CA LEU A 90 -22.40 -33.10 -6.55
C LEU A 90 -21.25 -32.87 -5.54
N THR A 91 -20.27 -33.77 -5.55
CA THR A 91 -19.00 -33.69 -4.82
C THR A 91 -18.13 -32.52 -5.26
N THR A 92 -18.05 -32.24 -6.56
CA THR A 92 -17.30 -31.09 -7.09
C THR A 92 -17.99 -29.79 -6.70
N LEU A 93 -19.32 -29.72 -6.77
CA LEU A 93 -20.10 -28.56 -6.31
C LEU A 93 -19.93 -28.28 -4.81
N GLN A 94 -19.94 -29.33 -3.98
CA GLN A 94 -19.74 -29.21 -2.53
C GLN A 94 -18.30 -28.78 -2.19
N TYR A 95 -17.30 -29.39 -2.83
CA TYR A 95 -15.89 -29.01 -2.69
C TYR A 95 -15.67 -27.53 -3.07
N LEU A 96 -16.27 -27.07 -4.17
CA LEU A 96 -16.12 -25.70 -4.64
C LEU A 96 -16.87 -24.67 -3.78
N LYS A 97 -18.01 -25.05 -3.19
CA LYS A 97 -18.69 -24.22 -2.19
C LYS A 97 -17.81 -24.04 -0.94
N ASN A 98 -17.19 -25.11 -0.48
CA ASN A 98 -16.27 -25.06 0.67
C ASN A 98 -15.03 -24.22 0.34
N GLU A 99 -14.44 -24.36 -0.85
CA GLU A 99 -13.32 -23.51 -1.30
C GLU A 99 -13.72 -22.03 -1.31
N MET A 100 -14.94 -21.69 -1.75
CA MET A 100 -15.45 -20.32 -1.71
C MET A 100 -15.61 -19.78 -0.30
N GLU A 101 -16.14 -20.58 0.63
CA GLU A 101 -16.26 -20.19 2.05
C GLU A 101 -14.86 -20.01 2.69
N GLU A 102 -13.89 -20.86 2.33
CA GLU A 102 -12.49 -20.73 2.74
C GLU A 102 -11.83 -19.47 2.18
N LEU A 103 -12.08 -19.13 0.91
CA LEU A 103 -11.56 -17.92 0.27
C LEU A 103 -12.13 -16.65 0.92
N ASP A 104 -13.43 -16.62 1.24
CA ASP A 104 -14.05 -15.49 1.95
C ASP A 104 -13.47 -15.33 3.37
N ALA A 105 -13.29 -16.43 4.10
CA ALA A 105 -12.66 -16.43 5.41
C ALA A 105 -11.20 -15.96 5.33
N TYR A 106 -10.46 -16.42 4.31
CA TYR A 106 -9.09 -16.01 4.05
C TYR A 106 -8.97 -14.53 3.69
N GLN A 107 -9.87 -14.01 2.84
CA GLN A 107 -9.92 -12.59 2.50
C GLN A 107 -10.20 -11.71 3.73
N ASN A 108 -11.13 -12.11 4.60
CA ASN A 108 -11.41 -11.39 5.84
C ASN A 108 -10.22 -11.39 6.80
N LYS A 109 -9.52 -12.53 6.90
CA LYS A 109 -8.28 -12.64 7.66
C LYS A 109 -7.19 -11.73 7.09
N LEU A 110 -6.97 -11.77 5.77
CA LEU A 110 -6.00 -10.93 5.07
C LEU A 110 -6.27 -9.43 5.27
N ASN A 111 -7.53 -9.00 5.21
CA ASN A 111 -7.92 -7.60 5.46
C ASN A 111 -7.64 -7.16 6.91
N THR A 112 -7.82 -8.07 7.87
CA THR A 112 -7.57 -7.80 9.29
C THR A 112 -6.07 -7.74 9.59
N GLU A 113 -5.28 -8.64 9.00
CA GLU A 113 -3.84 -8.77 9.24
C GLU A 113 -3.01 -7.72 8.47
N ASN A 114 -3.47 -7.28 7.30
CA ASN A 114 -2.73 -6.37 6.43
C ASN A 114 -3.26 -4.93 6.48
N TRP A 115 -3.38 -4.35 7.67
CA TRP A 115 -3.74 -2.94 7.85
C TRP A 115 -2.82 -1.97 7.08
N LYS A 116 -1.55 -2.36 6.83
CA LYS A 116 -0.59 -1.60 6.01
C LYS A 116 -1.08 -1.40 4.57
N TYR A 117 -1.91 -2.32 4.05
CA TYR A 117 -2.56 -2.19 2.74
C TYR A 117 -3.38 -0.90 2.64
N ASN A 118 -4.09 -0.53 3.72
CA ASN A 118 -4.90 0.68 3.77
C ASN A 118 -4.05 1.96 3.77
N LEU A 119 -2.77 1.86 4.15
CA LEU A 119 -1.84 2.99 4.10
C LEU A 119 -1.24 3.21 2.71
N ALA A 120 -1.44 2.30 1.75
CA ALA A 120 -0.83 2.42 0.43
C ALA A 120 -1.18 3.76 -0.26
N SER A 121 -2.41 4.25 -0.07
CA SER A 121 -2.87 5.55 -0.60
C SER A 121 -2.12 6.77 -0.05
N ILE A 122 -1.41 6.65 1.08
CA ILE A 122 -0.58 7.71 1.67
C ILE A 122 0.79 7.78 0.99
N TYR A 123 1.30 6.64 0.53
CA TYR A 123 2.66 6.51 -0.01
C TYR A 123 2.70 6.42 -1.53
N PHE A 124 1.60 6.02 -2.16
CA PHE A 124 1.51 5.76 -3.59
C PHE A 124 0.28 6.43 -4.19
N ASP A 125 0.47 7.02 -5.36
CA ASP A 125 -0.63 7.45 -6.22
C ASP A 125 -1.20 6.22 -6.94
N LEU A 126 -2.41 5.82 -6.59
CA LEU A 126 -3.05 4.60 -7.08
C LEU A 126 -4.17 4.93 -8.06
N PRO A 127 -4.12 4.45 -9.32
CA PRO A 127 -5.16 4.71 -10.31
C PRO A 127 -6.51 4.09 -9.96
N PHE A 128 -6.51 3.01 -9.17
CA PHE A 128 -7.72 2.40 -8.63
C PHE A 128 -7.76 2.56 -7.12
N THR A 129 -8.61 3.45 -6.66
CA THR A 129 -8.65 3.94 -5.28
C THR A 129 -9.33 2.95 -4.33
N MET A 130 -9.11 3.11 -3.02
CA MET A 130 -9.77 2.28 -2.01
C MET A 130 -11.30 2.43 -2.03
N GLN A 131 -11.81 3.63 -2.32
CA GLN A 131 -13.24 3.85 -2.44
C GLN A 131 -13.83 3.10 -3.65
N GLU A 132 -13.14 3.15 -4.80
CA GLU A 132 -13.55 2.38 -5.97
C GLU A 132 -13.42 0.86 -5.76
N MET A 133 -12.43 0.41 -4.99
CA MET A 133 -12.32 -1.00 -4.58
C MET A 133 -13.54 -1.46 -3.78
N LEU A 134 -14.00 -0.66 -2.81
CA LEU A 134 -15.19 -0.97 -2.01
C LEU A 134 -16.46 -1.04 -2.87
N GLU A 135 -16.65 -0.08 -3.78
CA GLU A 135 -17.80 -0.07 -4.68
C GLU A 135 -17.76 -1.23 -5.68
N THR A 136 -16.57 -1.56 -6.19
CA THR A 136 -16.38 -2.70 -7.08
C THR A 136 -16.66 -4.02 -6.36
N ASN A 137 -16.28 -4.13 -5.08
CA ASN A 137 -16.60 -5.29 -4.24
C ASN A 137 -18.11 -5.44 -4.02
N ARG A 138 -18.81 -4.33 -3.75
CA ARG A 138 -20.27 -4.32 -3.65
C ARG A 138 -20.93 -4.83 -4.94
N THR A 139 -20.44 -4.38 -6.09
CA THR A 139 -20.91 -4.83 -7.41
C THR A 139 -20.62 -6.32 -7.62
N SER A 140 -19.42 -6.79 -7.26
CA SER A 140 -19.05 -8.22 -7.31
C SER A 140 -20.02 -9.07 -6.49
N HIS A 141 -20.33 -8.63 -5.27
CA HIS A 141 -21.26 -9.33 -4.37
C HIS A 141 -22.68 -9.40 -4.95
N GLN A 142 -23.18 -8.30 -5.54
CA GLN A 142 -24.49 -8.28 -6.18
C GLN A 142 -24.58 -9.25 -7.37
N LEU A 143 -23.56 -9.27 -8.22
CA LEU A 143 -23.49 -10.20 -9.36
C LEU A 143 -23.41 -11.65 -8.89
N TYR A 144 -22.65 -11.91 -7.83
CA TYR A 144 -22.56 -13.24 -7.22
C TYR A 144 -23.92 -13.73 -6.69
N LEU A 145 -24.62 -12.90 -5.89
CA LEU A 145 -25.95 -13.24 -5.38
C LEU A 145 -26.94 -13.52 -6.51
N LYS A 146 -26.92 -12.71 -7.58
CA LYS A 146 -27.77 -12.93 -8.76
C LYS A 146 -27.54 -14.30 -9.39
N VAL A 147 -26.29 -14.76 -9.47
CA VAL A 147 -25.97 -16.09 -10.01
C VAL A 147 -26.44 -17.20 -9.07
N LEU A 148 -26.32 -17.02 -7.75
CA LEU A 148 -26.86 -17.97 -6.77
C LEU A 148 -28.38 -18.08 -6.83
N ASP A 149 -29.09 -16.95 -6.84
CA ASP A 149 -30.56 -16.91 -6.92
C ASP A 149 -31.06 -17.62 -8.17
N LEU A 150 -30.43 -17.35 -9.32
CA LEU A 150 -30.75 -18.03 -10.58
C LEU A 150 -30.45 -19.54 -10.53
N SER A 151 -29.36 -19.95 -9.88
CA SER A 151 -29.03 -21.36 -9.67
C SER A 151 -30.09 -22.06 -8.82
N ASP A 152 -30.58 -21.42 -7.75
CA ASP A 152 -31.61 -21.98 -6.89
C ASP A 152 -33.00 -22.00 -7.57
N HIS A 153 -33.34 -20.97 -8.35
CA HIS A 153 -34.56 -20.95 -9.15
C HIS A 153 -34.57 -22.10 -10.18
N ILE A 154 -33.46 -22.30 -10.90
CA ILE A 154 -33.32 -23.44 -11.84
C ILE A 154 -33.56 -24.78 -11.15
N ARG A 155 -33.08 -24.95 -9.90
CA ARG A 155 -33.22 -26.21 -9.15
C ARG A 155 -34.67 -26.51 -8.75
N ASN A 156 -35.49 -25.47 -8.56
CA ASN A 156 -36.84 -25.59 -8.01
C ASN A 156 -37.95 -25.36 -9.04
N SER A 157 -37.63 -24.94 -10.27
CA SER A 157 -38.61 -24.68 -11.34
C SER A 157 -38.97 -25.92 -12.16
N PRO A 158 -40.22 -26.01 -12.67
CA PRO A 158 -40.64 -27.06 -13.59
C PRO A 158 -39.93 -26.98 -14.96
N SER A 159 -39.88 -28.11 -15.67
CA SER A 159 -39.02 -28.30 -16.86
C SER A 159 -39.22 -27.30 -18.01
N GLU A 160 -40.43 -26.74 -18.16
CA GLU A 160 -40.74 -25.77 -19.23
C GLU A 160 -40.18 -24.37 -18.97
N GLU A 161 -39.99 -23.97 -17.72
CA GLU A 161 -39.39 -22.67 -17.36
C GLU A 161 -37.86 -22.74 -17.29
N THR A 162 -37.31 -23.95 -17.14
CA THR A 162 -35.89 -24.17 -16.88
C THR A 162 -35.00 -23.71 -18.04
N GLU A 163 -35.42 -23.89 -19.30
CA GLU A 163 -34.59 -23.49 -20.46
C GLU A 163 -34.39 -21.96 -20.51
N THR A 164 -35.43 -21.19 -20.21
CA THR A 164 -35.39 -19.72 -20.17
C THR A 164 -34.53 -19.24 -18.99
N LEU A 165 -34.63 -19.90 -17.84
CA LEU A 165 -33.80 -19.62 -16.67
C LEU A 165 -32.33 -19.94 -16.93
N PHE A 166 -32.00 -21.03 -17.64
CA PHE A 166 -30.62 -21.35 -18.03
C PHE A 166 -30.00 -20.27 -18.92
N LYS A 167 -30.75 -19.71 -19.87
CA LYS A 167 -30.26 -18.59 -20.71
C LYS A 167 -29.91 -17.37 -19.84
N THR A 168 -30.79 -17.03 -18.90
CA THR A 168 -30.59 -15.90 -17.96
C THR A 168 -29.41 -16.14 -17.02
N TYR A 169 -29.27 -17.37 -16.52
CA TYR A 169 -28.14 -17.79 -15.68
C TYR A 169 -26.80 -17.68 -16.42
N HIS A 170 -26.73 -18.13 -17.68
CA HIS A 170 -25.49 -18.03 -18.46
C HIS A 170 -25.07 -16.59 -18.71
N LEU A 171 -26.01 -15.68 -18.96
CA LEU A 171 -25.72 -14.25 -19.06
C LEU A 171 -25.21 -13.69 -17.72
N ALA A 172 -25.83 -14.04 -16.60
CA ALA A 172 -25.39 -13.59 -15.28
C ALA A 172 -23.97 -14.09 -14.92
N VAL A 173 -23.66 -15.35 -15.26
CA VAL A 173 -22.31 -15.92 -15.09
C VAL A 173 -21.30 -15.17 -15.97
N PHE A 174 -21.65 -14.89 -17.23
CA PHE A 174 -20.80 -14.13 -18.14
C PHE A 174 -20.52 -12.71 -17.61
N ASP A 175 -21.55 -12.02 -17.12
CA ASP A 175 -21.42 -10.69 -16.52
C ASP A 175 -20.49 -10.71 -15.29
N LEU A 176 -20.63 -11.71 -14.43
CA LEU A 176 -19.78 -11.90 -13.24
C LEU A 176 -18.32 -12.14 -13.61
N CYS A 177 -18.04 -13.05 -14.54
CA CYS A 177 -16.69 -13.32 -15.03
C CYS A 177 -16.07 -12.07 -15.67
N THR A 178 -16.84 -11.35 -16.50
CA THR A 178 -16.39 -10.11 -17.14
C THR A 178 -16.05 -9.03 -16.13
N HIS A 179 -16.85 -8.92 -15.06
CA HIS A 179 -16.59 -7.98 -13.97
C HIS A 179 -15.31 -8.33 -13.20
N TYR A 180 -15.12 -9.62 -12.90
CA TYR A 180 -13.90 -10.12 -12.27
C TYR A 180 -12.64 -9.88 -13.11
N ASP A 181 -12.72 -10.06 -14.41
CA ASP A 181 -11.59 -9.80 -15.32
C ASP A 181 -11.21 -8.30 -15.34
N LYS A 182 -12.21 -7.40 -15.34
CA LYS A 182 -11.98 -5.96 -15.21
C LYS A 182 -11.33 -5.60 -13.87
N LEU A 183 -11.78 -6.21 -12.77
CA LEU A 183 -11.19 -6.00 -11.45
C LEU A 183 -9.73 -6.48 -11.41
N TYR A 184 -9.45 -7.65 -11.99
CA TYR A 184 -8.09 -8.18 -12.12
C TYR A 184 -7.16 -7.18 -12.81
N HIS A 185 -7.57 -6.65 -13.96
CA HIS A 185 -6.76 -5.68 -14.70
C HIS A 185 -6.56 -4.36 -13.96
N ARG A 186 -7.56 -3.88 -13.21
CA ARG A 186 -7.40 -2.67 -12.38
C ARG A 186 -6.40 -2.88 -11.24
N MET A 187 -6.43 -4.05 -10.62
CA MET A 187 -5.46 -4.41 -9.57
C MET A 187 -4.04 -4.56 -10.13
N GLU A 188 -3.91 -5.14 -11.32
CA GLU A 188 -2.65 -5.23 -12.05
C GLU A 188 -2.06 -3.83 -12.34
N GLN A 189 -2.89 -2.88 -12.79
CA GLN A 189 -2.49 -1.48 -13.00
C GLN A 189 -2.00 -0.83 -11.70
N ASN A 190 -2.67 -1.07 -10.58
CA ASN A 190 -2.24 -0.60 -9.26
C ASN A 190 -0.86 -1.16 -8.88
N MET A 191 -0.61 -2.46 -9.09
CA MET A 191 0.70 -3.06 -8.85
C MET A 191 1.77 -2.42 -9.73
N HIS A 192 1.50 -2.18 -11.02
CA HIS A 192 2.43 -1.48 -11.90
C HIS A 192 2.73 -0.05 -11.45
N ALA A 193 1.72 0.68 -10.98
CA ALA A 193 1.89 2.04 -10.45
C ALA A 193 2.81 2.07 -9.23
N VAL A 194 2.61 1.15 -8.28
CA VAL A 194 3.49 0.99 -7.11
C VAL A 194 4.90 0.62 -7.52
N LYS A 195 5.08 -0.32 -8.47
CA LYS A 195 6.40 -0.68 -9.02
C LYS A 195 7.15 0.54 -9.52
N SER A 196 6.48 1.33 -10.35
CA SER A 196 7.06 2.48 -11.03
C SER A 196 7.50 3.54 -10.03
N GLN A 197 6.67 3.80 -9.02
CA GLN A 197 6.96 4.77 -7.96
C GLN A 197 8.10 4.31 -7.05
N LEU A 198 8.15 3.03 -6.69
CA LEU A 198 9.29 2.45 -5.95
C LEU A 198 10.59 2.61 -6.73
N LEU A 199 10.62 2.19 -8.00
CA LEU A 199 11.81 2.31 -8.85
C LEU A 199 12.26 3.76 -9.02
N THR A 200 11.33 4.69 -9.27
CA THR A 200 11.64 6.13 -9.39
C THR A 200 12.22 6.69 -8.09
N GLY A 201 11.72 6.23 -6.93
CA GLY A 201 12.23 6.59 -5.61
C GLY A 201 13.67 6.14 -5.34
N PHE A 202 14.09 5.03 -5.97
CA PHE A 202 15.47 4.52 -5.93
C PHE A 202 16.42 5.27 -6.88
N PHE A 203 15.96 5.68 -8.07
CA PHE A 203 16.81 6.33 -9.09
C PHE A 203 16.91 7.87 -8.99
N LYS A 204 16.05 8.54 -8.22
CA LYS A 204 16.18 9.98 -7.87
C LYS A 204 16.98 10.22 -6.58
N ALA A 205 17.96 9.37 -6.27
CA ALA A 205 18.88 9.54 -5.14
C ALA A 205 20.09 10.35 -5.56
#